data_AF-A0A3N5UEC7-F1
#
_entry.id   AF-A0A3N5UEC7-F1
#
_cell.length_a   1.000
_cell.length_b   1.000
_cell.length_c   1.000
_cell.angle_alpha   90.00
_cell.angle_beta   90.00
_cell.angle_gamma   90.00
#
_symmetry.space_group_name_H-M   'P 1'
#
loop_
_entity.id
_entity.type
_entity.pdbx_description
1 polymer ?
#
loop_
_entity_poly.entity_id
_entity_poly.type
_entity_poly.pdbx_seq_one_letter_code
_entity_poly.pdbx_strand_id
1 'polypeptide(L)'
;MNILMLNYEFPPIGGGGGQAHLALLHQYAGRGDLRVDVLTSAPKPGLAAERLSDNVMIHRVGIRKKDLHVWRRSEVIAWLIKAGSVYRGLIRKNDYNLAHAFFGFPTGWLCYRTAKRLPYIISLRGSDVPGANARLKLDYKILGPLVFKPIWQKASALVACSEGLKARAM
;
A
#
# COMPACT_ATOMS: atom_id res chain seq x y z
N MET A 1 -2.13 -10.71 -16.68
CA MET A 1 -1.70 -10.84 -15.27
C MET A 1 -2.60 -9.99 -14.40
N ASN A 2 -3.12 -10.56 -13.31
CA ASN A 2 -4.02 -9.91 -12.37
C ASN A 2 -3.24 -9.46 -11.13
N ILE A 3 -3.23 -8.17 -10.85
CA ILE A 3 -2.46 -7.57 -9.75
C ILE A 3 -3.41 -6.91 -8.77
N LEU A 4 -3.25 -7.20 -7.48
CA LEU A 4 -3.90 -6.46 -6.40
C LEU A 4 -2.90 -5.48 -5.80
N MET A 5 -3.02 -4.21 -6.15
CA MET A 5 -2.19 -3.15 -5.59
C MET A 5 -2.84 -2.57 -4.34
N LEU A 6 -2.04 -2.17 -3.38
CA LEU A 6 -2.51 -1.54 -2.16
C LEU A 6 -1.74 -0.26 -1.91
N ASN A 7 -2.44 0.78 -1.46
CA ASN A 7 -1.81 2.02 -1.02
C ASN A 7 -2.73 2.75 -0.05
N TYR A 8 -2.35 2.85 1.23
CA TYR A 8 -3.14 3.60 2.21
C TYR A 8 -3.12 5.11 1.96
N GLU A 9 -2.12 5.64 1.27
CA GLU A 9 -1.89 7.05 0.99
C GLU A 9 -2.06 7.33 -0.52
N PHE A 10 -3.30 7.53 -0.96
CA PHE A 10 -3.65 7.76 -2.36
C PHE A 10 -4.57 8.97 -2.51
N PRO A 11 -4.47 9.74 -3.62
CA PRO A 11 -5.23 10.96 -3.80
C PRO A 11 -6.74 10.76 -3.56
N PRO A 12 -7.41 11.65 -2.80
CA PRO A 12 -6.90 12.95 -2.31
C PRO A 12 -6.13 12.88 -0.97
N ILE A 13 -5.92 11.70 -0.39
CA ILE A 13 -5.21 11.54 0.90
C ILE A 13 -3.71 11.44 0.66
N GLY A 14 -2.94 12.19 1.45
CA GLY A 14 -1.49 12.12 1.49
C GLY A 14 -0.77 13.03 0.50
N GLY A 15 0.36 12.55 -0.04
CA GLY A 15 1.24 13.33 -0.89
C GLY A 15 1.91 12.51 -2.00
N GLY A 16 3.23 12.65 -2.13
CA GLY A 16 3.98 12.19 -3.30
C GLY A 16 3.90 10.68 -3.57
N GLY A 17 3.79 9.85 -2.54
CA GLY A 17 3.65 8.40 -2.74
C GLY A 17 2.32 8.03 -3.43
N GLY A 18 1.24 8.71 -3.06
CA GLY A 18 -0.05 8.55 -3.73
C GLY A 18 -0.02 9.01 -5.19
N GLN A 19 0.59 10.17 -5.45
CA GLN A 19 0.73 10.70 -6.80
C GLN A 19 1.59 9.80 -7.70
N ALA A 20 2.70 9.28 -7.17
CA ALA A 20 3.54 8.32 -7.89
C ALA A 20 2.77 7.03 -8.23
N HIS A 21 1.92 6.56 -7.32
CA HIS A 21 1.08 5.40 -7.57
C HIS A 21 0.04 5.68 -8.67
N LEU A 22 -0.63 6.83 -8.62
CA LEU A 22 -1.61 7.24 -9.64
C LEU A 22 -0.97 7.36 -11.02
N ALA A 23 0.22 7.98 -11.12
CA ALA A 23 0.97 8.07 -12.36
C ALA A 23 1.31 6.68 -12.94
N LEU A 24 1.68 5.71 -12.09
CA LEU A 24 1.92 4.33 -12.50
C LEU A 24 0.64 3.67 -13.05
N LEU A 25 -0.50 3.88 -12.40
CA LEU A 25 -1.78 3.34 -12.85
C LEU A 25 -2.19 3.89 -14.23
N HIS A 26 -1.90 5.16 -14.52
CA HIS A 26 -2.12 5.72 -15.85
C HIS A 26 -1.27 5.03 -16.93
N GLN A 27 -0.04 4.61 -16.62
CA GLN A 27 0.75 3.79 -17.54
C GLN A 27 0.19 2.38 -17.70
N TYR A 28 -0.37 1.81 -16.63
CA TYR A 28 -1.00 0.49 -16.67
C TYR A 28 -2.34 0.48 -17.40
N ALA A 29 -3.03 1.61 -17.49
CA ALA A 29 -4.29 1.72 -18.23
C ALA A 29 -4.15 1.35 -19.72
N GLY A 30 -2.96 1.58 -20.31
CA GLY A 30 -2.65 1.21 -21.70
C GLY A 30 -2.20 -0.25 -21.90
N ARG A 31 -2.14 -1.05 -20.82
CA ARG A 31 -1.58 -2.41 -20.84
C ARG A 31 -2.67 -3.48 -20.79
N GLY A 32 -3.08 -3.96 -21.96
CA GLY A 32 -4.10 -5.02 -22.08
C GLY A 32 -3.68 -6.38 -21.48
N ASP A 33 -2.38 -6.59 -21.27
CA ASP A 33 -1.84 -7.76 -20.57
C ASP A 33 -1.99 -7.68 -19.04
N LEU A 34 -2.38 -6.52 -18.49
CA LEU A 34 -2.57 -6.29 -17.07
C LEU A 34 -4.03 -6.06 -16.72
N ARG A 35 -4.47 -6.62 -15.60
CA ARG A 35 -5.69 -6.26 -14.89
C ARG A 35 -5.33 -5.90 -13.46
N VAL A 36 -5.74 -4.73 -13.01
CA VAL A 36 -5.28 -4.15 -11.75
C VAL A 36 -6.47 -3.74 -10.90
N ASP A 37 -6.53 -4.29 -9.69
CA ASP A 37 -7.40 -3.77 -8.64
C ASP A 37 -6.55 -3.03 -7.62
N VAL A 38 -7.00 -1.85 -7.18
CA VAL A 38 -6.29 -0.99 -6.24
C VAL A 38 -7.12 -0.87 -4.98
N LEU A 39 -6.60 -1.32 -3.84
CA LEU A 39 -7.22 -1.11 -2.54
C LEU A 39 -6.59 0.09 -1.82
N THR A 40 -7.38 1.12 -1.56
CA THR A 40 -6.88 2.38 -1.01
C THR A 40 -7.83 3.02 0.01
N SER A 41 -7.53 4.23 0.47
CA SER A 41 -8.27 5.01 1.45
C SER A 41 -9.18 6.07 0.80
N ALA A 42 -10.25 6.43 1.51
CA ALA A 42 -11.05 7.63 1.26
C ALA A 42 -11.25 8.42 2.55
N PRO A 43 -11.42 9.76 2.49
CA PRO A 43 -11.47 10.62 3.68
C PRO A 43 -12.81 10.61 4.42
N LYS A 44 -13.85 10.08 3.79
CA LYS A 44 -15.18 9.90 4.37
C LYS A 44 -15.45 8.41 4.56
N PRO A 45 -16.15 7.99 5.63
CA PRO A 45 -16.56 6.59 5.82
C PRO A 45 -17.36 6.05 4.63
N GLY A 46 -17.23 4.75 4.37
CA GLY A 46 -17.92 4.06 3.28
C GLY A 46 -16.98 3.11 2.54
N LEU A 47 -17.53 2.38 1.58
CA LEU A 47 -16.75 1.64 0.58
C LEU A 47 -17.24 2.11 -0.78
N ALA A 48 -16.32 2.58 -1.62
CA ALA A 48 -16.61 2.96 -2.98
C ALA A 48 -15.70 2.19 -3.93
N ALA A 49 -16.16 1.96 -5.15
CA ALA A 49 -15.34 1.44 -6.23
C ALA A 49 -15.49 2.39 -7.43
N GLU A 50 -14.37 2.77 -8.05
CA GLU A 50 -14.34 3.61 -9.24
C GLU A 50 -13.45 2.97 -10.29
N ARG A 51 -13.84 3.09 -11.56
CA ARG A 51 -13.07 2.58 -12.68
C ARG A 51 -12.18 3.70 -13.21
N LEU A 52 -10.86 3.48 -13.22
CA LEU A 52 -9.90 4.41 -13.82
C LEU A 52 -9.76 4.16 -15.33
N SER A 53 -9.78 2.89 -15.74
CA SER A 53 -9.77 2.41 -17.12
C SER A 53 -10.40 1.02 -17.18
N ASP A 54 -10.57 0.44 -18.37
CA ASP A 54 -11.19 -0.89 -18.53
C ASP A 54 -10.51 -2.01 -17.74
N ASN A 55 -9.20 -1.86 -17.52
CA ASN A 55 -8.38 -2.83 -16.81
C ASN A 55 -7.93 -2.37 -15.42
N VAL A 56 -8.34 -1.18 -14.93
CA VAL A 56 -7.96 -0.64 -13.62
C VAL A 56 -9.19 -0.25 -12.79
N MET A 57 -9.41 -0.96 -11.68
CA MET A 57 -10.47 -0.70 -10.70
C MET A 57 -9.87 -0.21 -9.38
N ILE A 58 -10.45 0.84 -8.78
CA ILE A 58 -9.99 1.40 -7.51
C ILE A 58 -11.07 1.22 -6.44
N HIS A 59 -10.78 0.42 -5.43
CA HIS A 59 -11.59 0.21 -4.23
C HIS A 59 -11.12 1.14 -3.10
N ARG A 60 -11.99 2.08 -2.71
CA ARG A 60 -11.70 3.08 -1.69
C ARG A 60 -12.38 2.74 -0.37
N VAL A 61 -11.58 2.52 0.66
CA VAL A 61 -12.02 2.27 2.03
C VAL A 61 -12.03 3.56 2.81
N GLY A 62 -13.23 3.99 3.16
CA GLY A 62 -13.49 5.19 3.92
C GLY A 62 -12.99 5.13 5.36
N ILE A 63 -12.08 6.05 5.67
CA ILE A 63 -11.63 6.36 7.02
C ILE A 63 -12.04 7.79 7.37
N ARG A 64 -12.28 8.09 8.65
CA ARG A 64 -12.70 9.44 9.08
C ARG A 64 -11.48 10.35 9.18
N LYS A 65 -11.04 10.94 8.06
CA LYS A 65 -9.90 11.89 8.04
C LYS A 65 -10.36 13.25 8.56
N LYS A 66 -9.59 13.82 9.49
CA LYS A 66 -9.71 15.25 9.86
C LYS A 66 -8.78 16.14 9.04
N ASP A 67 -7.63 15.59 8.67
CA ASP A 67 -6.59 16.22 7.86
C ASP A 67 -6.19 15.22 6.77
N LEU A 68 -6.14 15.67 5.51
CA LEU A 68 -5.85 14.82 4.36
C LEU A 68 -4.38 14.44 4.27
N HIS A 69 -3.46 15.26 4.81
CA HIS A 69 -2.02 15.06 4.67
C HIS A 69 -1.39 14.43 5.91
N VAL A 70 -2.12 14.37 7.03
CA VAL A 70 -1.61 13.81 8.28
C VAL A 70 -2.29 12.47 8.60
N TRP A 71 -1.47 11.48 8.96
CA TRP A 71 -1.94 10.18 9.46
C TRP A 71 -1.75 10.07 10.98
N ARG A 72 -2.86 9.87 11.69
CA ARG A 72 -2.90 9.52 13.10
C ARG A 72 -2.84 8.01 13.26
N ARG A 73 -2.27 7.53 14.37
CA ARG A 73 -2.18 6.10 14.71
C ARG A 73 -3.56 5.40 14.67
N SER A 74 -4.59 6.05 15.21
CA SER A 74 -5.96 5.53 15.19
C SER A 74 -6.53 5.38 13.78
N GLU A 75 -6.19 6.29 12.86
CA GLU A 75 -6.62 6.22 11.46
C GLU A 75 -5.92 5.08 10.73
N VAL A 76 -4.62 4.85 11.01
CA VAL A 76 -3.87 3.71 10.47
C VAL A 76 -4.47 2.38 10.94
N ILE A 77 -4.78 2.25 12.24
CA ILE A 77 -5.42 1.05 12.79
C ILE A 77 -6.80 0.84 12.17
N ALA A 78 -7.62 1.89 12.09
CA ALA A 78 -8.94 1.82 11.47
C ALA A 78 -8.85 1.38 10.00
N TRP A 79 -7.87 1.89 9.27
CA TRP A 79 -7.62 1.47 7.89
C TRP A 79 -7.21 0.00 7.81
N LEU A 80 -6.23 -0.45 8.62
CA LEU A 80 -5.77 -1.85 8.64
C LEU A 80 -6.93 -2.84 8.87
N ILE A 81 -7.85 -2.52 9.78
CA ILE A 81 -9.01 -3.38 10.07
C ILE A 81 -9.97 -3.42 8.88
N LYS A 82 -10.40 -2.25 8.41
CA LYS A 82 -11.41 -2.15 7.33
C LYS A 82 -10.86 -2.66 6.00
N ALA A 83 -9.69 -2.17 5.60
CA ALA A 83 -9.02 -2.60 4.37
C ALA A 83 -8.62 -4.08 4.44
N GLY A 84 -8.21 -4.59 5.61
CA GLY A 84 -7.92 -6.02 5.77
C GLY A 84 -9.13 -6.94 5.54
N SER A 85 -10.35 -6.46 5.81
CA SER A 85 -11.58 -7.20 5.44
C SER A 85 -11.80 -7.22 3.93
N VAL A 86 -11.74 -6.05 3.30
CA VAL A 86 -11.93 -5.89 1.84
C VAL A 86 -10.86 -6.65 1.06
N TYR A 87 -9.59 -6.52 1.46
CA TYR A 87 -8.43 -7.21 0.88
C TYR A 87 -8.63 -8.73 0.83
N ARG A 88 -9.02 -9.33 1.96
CA ARG A 88 -9.31 -10.78 2.02
C ARG A 88 -10.53 -11.14 1.17
N GLY A 89 -11.52 -10.27 1.07
CA GLY A 89 -12.65 -10.43 0.17
C GLY A 89 -12.20 -10.50 -1.29
N LEU A 90 -11.37 -9.55 -1.73
CA LEU A 90 -10.82 -9.49 -3.08
C LEU A 90 -10.00 -10.74 -3.40
N ILE A 91 -9.05 -11.13 -2.54
CA ILE A 91 -8.23 -12.35 -2.75
C ILE A 91 -9.07 -13.63 -2.86
N ARG A 92 -10.22 -13.69 -2.19
CA ARG A 92 -11.10 -14.85 -2.26
C ARG A 92 -11.95 -14.89 -3.53
N LYS A 93 -12.31 -13.72 -4.06
CA LYS A 93 -13.24 -13.59 -5.20
C LYS A 93 -12.54 -13.56 -6.55
N ASN A 94 -11.25 -13.21 -6.58
CA ASN A 94 -10.49 -13.02 -7.81
C ASN A 94 -9.18 -13.82 -7.76
N ASP A 95 -8.73 -14.23 -8.94
CA ASP A 95 -7.47 -14.94 -9.13
C ASP A 95 -6.33 -13.95 -9.40
N TYR A 96 -5.79 -13.35 -8.35
CA TYR A 96 -4.60 -12.51 -8.46
C TYR A 96 -3.33 -13.36 -8.56
N ASN A 97 -2.40 -12.93 -9.41
CA ASN A 97 -1.08 -13.52 -9.52
C ASN A 97 -0.09 -12.90 -8.53
N LEU A 98 -0.31 -11.62 -8.18
CA LEU A 98 0.61 -10.83 -7.34
C LEU A 98 -0.14 -9.77 -6.53
N ALA A 99 0.28 -9.58 -5.28
CA ALA A 99 -0.03 -8.36 -4.53
C ALA A 99 1.14 -7.35 -4.61
N HIS A 100 0.82 -6.06 -4.79
CA HIS A 100 1.82 -5.00 -4.78
C HIS A 100 1.53 -4.02 -3.65
N ALA A 101 2.35 -4.10 -2.59
CA ALA A 101 2.32 -3.13 -1.52
C ALA A 101 3.06 -1.85 -1.92
N PHE A 102 2.32 -0.79 -2.26
CA PHE A 102 2.88 0.56 -2.29
C PHE A 102 2.94 1.03 -0.84
N PHE A 103 4.14 1.22 -0.30
CA PHE A 103 4.48 1.29 1.13
C PHE A 103 4.65 -0.07 1.85
N GLY A 104 5.69 -0.17 2.67
CA GLY A 104 6.00 -1.32 3.52
C GLY A 104 5.06 -1.44 4.72
N PHE A 105 4.81 -0.36 5.45
CA PHE A 105 3.78 -0.32 6.50
C PHE A 105 2.98 0.98 6.40
N PRO A 106 1.65 0.96 6.60
CA PRO A 106 0.77 -0.16 6.98
C PRO A 106 0.41 -1.11 5.83
N THR A 107 0.62 -0.73 4.57
CA THR A 107 0.15 -1.49 3.42
C THR A 107 0.72 -2.92 3.35
N GLY A 108 2.05 -3.06 3.43
CA GLY A 108 2.71 -4.37 3.32
C GLY A 108 2.34 -5.35 4.43
N TRP A 109 1.86 -4.88 5.59
CA TRP A 109 1.33 -5.76 6.64
C TRP A 109 0.15 -6.61 6.17
N LEU A 110 -0.75 -6.04 5.36
CA LEU A 110 -1.89 -6.79 4.81
C LEU A 110 -1.40 -7.91 3.89
N CYS A 111 -0.41 -7.60 3.04
CA CYS A 111 0.19 -8.56 2.10
C CYS A 111 0.94 -9.68 2.82
N TYR A 112 1.75 -9.32 3.82
CA TYR A 112 2.52 -10.26 4.65
C TYR A 112 1.62 -11.34 5.28
N ARG A 113 0.44 -10.93 5.78
CA ARG A 113 -0.53 -11.86 6.40
C ARG A 113 -1.12 -12.88 5.43
N THR A 114 -1.08 -12.62 4.13
CA THR A 114 -1.58 -13.51 3.08
C THR A 114 -0.47 -14.09 2.20
N ALA A 115 0.79 -13.87 2.56
CA ALA A 115 1.95 -14.23 1.74
C ALA A 115 2.07 -15.73 1.41
N LYS A 116 1.42 -16.60 2.18
CA LYS A 116 1.33 -18.05 1.87
C LYS A 116 0.39 -18.37 0.70
N ARG A 117 -0.54 -17.46 0.39
CA ARG A 117 -1.57 -17.63 -0.66
C ARG A 117 -1.28 -16.79 -1.89
N LEU A 118 -0.77 -15.58 -1.70
CA LEU A 118 -0.50 -14.62 -2.76
C LEU A 118 0.89 -14.02 -2.53
N PRO A 119 1.88 -14.26 -3.41
CA PRO A 119 3.17 -13.59 -3.32
C PRO A 119 2.96 -12.08 -3.41
N TYR A 120 3.89 -11.33 -2.82
CA TYR A 120 3.82 -9.87 -2.88
C TYR A 120 5.18 -9.24 -3.06
N ILE A 121 5.17 -8.05 -3.66
CA ILE A 121 6.31 -7.15 -3.74
C ILE A 121 6.02 -5.85 -2.98
N ILE A 122 7.07 -5.15 -2.59
CA ILE A 122 6.96 -3.86 -1.91
C ILE A 122 7.64 -2.78 -2.76
N SER A 123 6.91 -1.70 -3.02
CA SER A 123 7.49 -0.43 -3.46
C SER A 123 7.80 0.43 -2.23
N LEU A 124 9.06 0.47 -1.81
CA LEU A 124 9.53 1.33 -0.73
C LEU A 124 9.38 2.79 -1.13
N ARG A 125 8.82 3.60 -0.23
CA ARG A 125 8.68 5.04 -0.34
C ARG A 125 9.44 5.73 0.79
N GLY A 126 9.55 7.07 0.70
CA GLY A 126 10.34 7.85 1.65
C GLY A 126 9.94 7.70 3.12
N SER A 127 8.66 7.40 3.40
CA SER A 127 8.18 7.19 4.78
C SER A 127 8.47 5.80 5.34
N ASP A 128 8.78 4.80 4.49
CA ASP A 128 9.08 3.42 4.89
C ASP A 128 10.51 3.22 5.39
N VAL A 129 11.41 4.13 5.02
CA VAL A 129 12.82 4.03 5.35
C VAL A 129 13.14 5.12 6.36
N PRO A 130 13.72 4.79 7.52
CA PRO A 130 14.15 5.78 8.49
C PRO A 130 14.96 6.90 7.83
N GLY A 131 14.45 8.13 7.91
CA GLY A 131 15.17 9.33 7.51
C GLY A 131 15.86 10.01 8.70
N ALA A 132 16.50 11.15 8.44
CA ALA A 132 17.10 11.99 9.50
C ALA A 132 16.05 12.52 10.51
N ASN A 133 14.78 12.60 10.10
CA ASN A 133 13.68 13.11 10.92
C ASN A 133 13.43 12.25 12.17
N ALA A 134 13.65 12.84 13.35
CA ALA A 134 13.58 12.20 14.66
C ALA A 134 12.20 11.64 15.03
N ARG A 135 11.13 12.14 14.42
CA ARG A 135 9.74 11.87 14.81
C ARG A 135 9.32 10.39 14.70
N LEU A 136 9.97 9.62 13.83
CA LEU A 136 9.65 8.21 13.60
C LEU A 136 10.67 7.25 14.25
N LYS A 137 11.79 7.75 14.80
CA LYS A 137 12.91 6.90 15.24
C LYS A 137 12.53 5.88 16.33
N LEU A 138 11.65 6.25 17.27
CA LEU A 138 11.26 5.36 18.36
C LEU A 138 10.29 4.26 17.90
N ASP A 139 9.29 4.63 17.10
CA ASP A 139 8.34 3.69 16.50
C ASP A 139 9.08 2.68 15.60
N TYR A 140 10.09 3.11 14.84
CA TYR A 140 10.95 2.22 14.04
C TYR A 140 11.85 1.32 14.89
N LYS A 141 12.36 1.75 16.05
CA LYS A 141 13.17 0.88 16.91
C LYS A 141 12.37 -0.28 17.49
N ILE A 142 11.09 -0.06 17.80
CA ILE A 142 10.21 -1.06 18.40
C ILE A 142 9.50 -1.90 17.32
N LEU A 143 8.88 -1.24 16.32
CA LEU A 143 8.14 -1.90 15.24
C LEU A 143 9.07 -2.42 14.14
N GLY A 144 10.29 -1.91 14.02
CA GLY A 144 11.29 -2.36 13.05
C GLY A 144 11.54 -3.85 13.10
N PRO A 145 12.03 -4.41 14.23
CA PRO A 145 12.33 -5.84 14.31
C PRO A 145 11.06 -6.71 14.32
N LEU A 146 9.96 -6.24 14.92
CA LEU A 146 8.76 -7.07 15.14
C LEU A 146 7.77 -7.04 13.97
N VAL A 147 7.74 -5.96 13.20
CA VAL A 147 6.73 -5.74 12.15
C VAL A 147 7.41 -5.50 10.80
N PHE A 148 8.31 -4.53 10.68
CA PHE A 148 8.83 -4.15 9.36
C PHE A 148 9.78 -5.19 8.77
N LYS A 149 10.71 -5.71 9.57
CA LYS A 149 11.70 -6.70 9.12
C LYS A 149 11.04 -7.98 8.57
N PRO A 150 10.07 -8.61 9.25
CA PRO A 150 9.36 -9.77 8.69
C PRO A 150 8.59 -9.45 7.41
N ILE A 151 7.94 -8.27 7.33
CA ILE A 151 7.24 -7.83 6.10
C ILE A 151 8.23 -7.71 4.94
N TRP A 152 9.43 -7.17 5.18
CA TRP A 152 10.41 -6.96 4.11
C TRP A 152 11.07 -8.26 3.68
N GLN A 153 11.49 -9.09 4.63
CA GLN A 153 12.18 -10.35 4.37
C GLN A 153 11.33 -11.36 3.61
N LYS A 154 10.00 -11.33 3.79
CA LYS A 154 9.08 -12.25 3.12
C LYS A 154 8.57 -11.73 1.77
N ALA A 155 8.86 -10.47 1.43
CA ALA A 155 8.50 -9.93 0.13
C ALA A 155 9.33 -10.61 -0.95
N SER A 156 8.71 -10.90 -2.10
CA SER A 156 9.41 -11.49 -3.25
C SER A 156 10.39 -10.51 -3.89
N ALA A 157 10.12 -9.20 -3.74
CA ALA A 157 11.02 -8.12 -4.13
C ALA A 157 10.78 -6.86 -3.29
N LEU A 158 11.85 -6.12 -3.04
CA LEU A 158 11.85 -4.78 -2.45
C LEU A 158 12.35 -3.79 -3.50
N VAL A 159 11.50 -2.85 -3.91
CA VAL A 159 11.81 -1.90 -4.98
C VAL A 159 11.80 -0.48 -4.41
N ALA A 160 12.97 0.14 -4.35
CA ALA A 160 13.13 1.54 -3.99
C ALA A 160 12.94 2.46 -5.21
N CYS A 161 12.45 3.68 -5.00
CA CYS A 161 12.29 4.66 -6.08
C CYS A 161 13.58 5.42 -6.43
N SER A 162 14.68 5.18 -5.71
CA SER A 162 16.01 5.75 -5.99
C SER A 162 17.11 4.95 -5.30
N GLU A 163 18.34 5.04 -5.82
CA GLU A 163 19.51 4.42 -5.20
C GLU A 163 19.77 4.95 -3.78
N GLY A 164 19.58 6.24 -3.54
CA GLY A 164 19.74 6.83 -2.20
C GLY A 164 18.68 6.36 -1.18
N LEU A 165 17.49 5.94 -1.64
CA LEU A 165 16.51 5.30 -0.76
C LEU A 165 16.88 3.83 -0.50
N LYS A 166 17.34 3.13 -1.55
CA LYS A 166 17.81 1.75 -1.47
C LYS A 166 18.94 1.58 -0.46
N ALA A 167 19.97 2.43 -0.55
CA ALA A 167 21.13 2.40 0.34
C ALA A 167 20.83 2.72 1.83
N ARG A 168 19.65 3.30 2.13
CA ARG A 168 19.20 3.55 3.51
C ARG A 168 18.30 2.43 4.05
N ALA A 169 17.73 1.63 3.15
CA ALA A 169 16.81 0.55 3.50
C ALA A 169 17.53 -0.79 3.68
N MET A 170 18.56 -1.02 2.87
CA MET A 170 19.39 -2.23 2.82
C MET A 170 20.71 -2.00 3.54
#